data_AF-A0A6I1H3L7-F1
#
_entry.id   AF-A0A6I1H3L7-F1
#
_cell.length_a   1.000
_cell.length_b   1.000
_cell.length_c   1.000
_cell.angle_alpha   90.00
_cell.angle_beta   90.00
_cell.angle_gamma   90.00
#
_symmetry.space_group_name_H-M   'P 1'
#
loop_
_entity.id
_entity.type
_entity.pdbx_description
1 polymer ?
#
loop_
_entity_poly.entity_id
_entity_poly.type
_entity_poly.pdbx_seq_one_letter_code
_entity_poly.pdbx_strand_id
1 'polypeptide(L)'
;MLACALLAGCALTRVSDATLAAEVDQLHAVGLTMDAARKVATEQGFECSPYINRDVSVSTPQGTRKTDMLECSKKSLELVCPQRRYVVFNIEPSTGLVRSVGKRFNQNSCF
;
A
#
# COMPACT_ATOMS: atom_id res chain seq x y z
N MET A 1 -31.53 34.34 -0.79
CA MET A 1 -30.97 33.41 -1.78
C MET A 1 -29.44 33.53 -1.70
N LEU A 2 -28.81 32.67 -0.91
CA LEU A 2 -27.98 31.54 -1.36
C LEU A 2 -26.80 31.93 -2.26
N ALA A 3 -25.63 32.15 -1.64
CA ALA A 3 -24.34 32.12 -2.33
C ALA A 3 -23.18 31.88 -1.34
N CYS A 4 -23.14 30.74 -0.64
CA CYS A 4 -22.00 30.36 0.22
C CYS A 4 -21.69 28.85 0.26
N ALA A 5 -22.06 28.07 -0.77
CA ALA A 5 -21.98 26.59 -0.71
C ALA A 5 -21.11 25.93 -1.81
N LEU A 6 -20.00 26.52 -2.23
CA LEU A 6 -19.13 25.93 -3.29
C LEU A 6 -17.64 25.79 -2.92
N LEU A 7 -17.26 25.74 -1.63
CA LEU A 7 -15.86 25.53 -1.23
C LEU A 7 -15.57 24.20 -0.53
N ALA A 8 -16.53 23.27 -0.44
CA ALA A 8 -16.30 21.95 0.15
C ALA A 8 -15.85 20.86 -0.85
N GLY A 9 -15.38 21.25 -2.04
CA GLY A 9 -15.21 20.32 -3.18
C GLY A 9 -13.82 19.74 -3.44
N CYS A 10 -12.75 20.16 -2.76
CA CYS A 10 -11.37 19.84 -3.21
C CYS A 10 -10.53 18.93 -2.28
N ALA A 11 -11.10 18.30 -1.25
CA ALA A 11 -10.32 17.51 -0.28
C ALA A 11 -10.64 15.99 -0.23
N LEU A 12 -11.53 15.48 -1.09
CA LEU A 12 -12.08 14.12 -0.99
C LEU A 12 -11.20 13.00 -1.60
N THR A 13 -10.03 13.33 -2.12
CA THR A 13 -9.13 12.37 -2.79
C THR A 13 -8.03 11.82 -1.88
N ARG A 14 -7.81 12.42 -0.70
CA ARG A 14 -6.88 11.86 0.31
C ARG A 14 -7.54 10.76 1.10
N VAL A 15 -6.80 9.68 1.28
CA VAL A 15 -7.23 8.52 2.04
C VAL A 15 -6.63 8.60 3.44
N SER A 16 -7.49 8.35 4.44
CA SER A 16 -7.07 8.28 5.84
C SER A 16 -6.26 7.01 6.13
N ASP A 17 -5.51 6.98 7.22
CA ASP A 17 -4.78 5.77 7.64
C ASP A 17 -5.72 4.58 7.90
N ALA A 18 -6.89 4.83 8.46
CA ALA A 18 -7.92 3.82 8.70
C ALA A 18 -8.47 3.25 7.38
N THR A 19 -8.72 4.11 6.39
CA THR A 19 -9.20 3.66 5.07
C THR A 19 -8.16 2.83 4.34
N LEU A 20 -6.87 3.21 4.38
CA LEU A 20 -5.81 2.35 3.82
C LEU A 20 -5.66 1.05 4.59
N ALA A 21 -5.87 1.05 5.92
CA ALA A 21 -5.89 -0.19 6.70
C ALA A 21 -6.96 -1.15 6.16
N ALA A 22 -8.18 -0.65 5.96
CA ALA A 22 -9.28 -1.43 5.43
C ALA A 22 -9.00 -1.93 4.01
N GLU A 23 -8.44 -1.10 3.12
CA GLU A 23 -8.04 -1.54 1.78
C GLU A 23 -6.98 -2.66 1.83
N VAL A 24 -6.00 -2.55 2.74
CA VAL A 24 -4.93 -3.55 2.93
C VAL A 24 -5.50 -4.86 3.44
N ASP A 25 -6.41 -4.80 4.42
CA ASP A 25 -7.06 -5.98 4.99
C ASP A 25 -7.92 -6.71 3.94
N GLN A 26 -8.60 -5.95 3.06
CA GLN A 26 -9.41 -6.47 1.96
C GLN A 26 -8.61 -7.20 0.87
N LEU A 27 -7.29 -7.02 0.82
CA LEU A 27 -6.45 -7.80 -0.09
C LEU A 27 -6.38 -9.28 0.29
N HIS A 28 -6.67 -9.63 1.55
CA HIS A 28 -6.61 -11.00 2.07
C HIS A 28 -5.34 -11.75 1.65
N ALA A 29 -4.21 -11.04 1.63
CA ALA A 29 -3.01 -11.51 0.94
C ALA A 29 -2.12 -12.44 1.77
N VAL A 30 -2.33 -12.55 3.08
CA VAL A 30 -1.55 -13.45 3.94
C VAL A 30 -1.77 -14.90 3.51
N GLY A 31 -0.67 -15.64 3.34
CA GLY A 31 -0.68 -17.02 2.85
C GLY A 31 -0.67 -17.13 1.32
N LEU A 32 -0.86 -16.05 0.57
CA LEU A 32 -0.73 -16.06 -0.89
C LEU A 32 0.74 -16.15 -1.31
N THR A 33 0.98 -16.70 -2.50
CA THR A 33 2.27 -16.53 -3.18
C THR A 33 2.47 -15.07 -3.56
N MET A 34 3.72 -14.68 -3.78
CA MET A 34 4.06 -13.34 -4.24
C MET A 34 3.32 -12.94 -5.53
N ASP A 35 3.19 -13.84 -6.51
CA ASP A 35 2.51 -13.56 -7.77
C ASP A 35 0.99 -13.40 -7.58
N ALA A 36 0.38 -14.21 -6.72
CA ALA A 36 -1.03 -14.06 -6.37
C ALA A 36 -1.30 -12.74 -5.62
N ALA A 37 -0.41 -12.36 -4.68
CA ALA A 37 -0.50 -11.09 -3.99
C ALA A 37 -0.35 -9.89 -4.95
N ARG A 38 0.59 -9.97 -5.90
CA ARG A 38 0.75 -8.97 -6.98
C ARG A 38 -0.53 -8.85 -7.81
N LYS A 39 -1.12 -9.98 -8.19
CA LYS A 39 -2.34 -10.02 -8.99
C LYS A 39 -3.51 -9.32 -8.26
N VAL A 40 -3.78 -9.71 -7.02
CA VAL A 40 -4.87 -9.11 -6.22
C VAL A 40 -4.64 -7.60 -6.00
N ALA A 41 -3.40 -7.19 -5.71
CA ALA A 41 -3.09 -5.76 -5.59
C ALA A 41 -3.37 -4.99 -6.90
N THR A 42 -2.96 -5.56 -8.03
CA THR A 42 -3.19 -4.96 -9.36
C THR A 42 -4.67 -4.87 -9.70
N GLU A 43 -5.45 -5.90 -9.39
CA GLU A 43 -6.91 -5.91 -9.55
C GLU A 43 -7.60 -4.83 -8.71
N GLN A 44 -7.01 -4.45 -7.57
CA GLN A 44 -7.47 -3.34 -6.72
C GLN A 44 -6.87 -1.97 -7.12
N GLY A 45 -6.17 -1.90 -8.26
CA GLY A 45 -5.64 -0.66 -8.83
C GLY A 45 -4.33 -0.18 -8.19
N PHE A 46 -3.58 -1.06 -7.55
CA PHE A 46 -2.18 -0.78 -7.16
C PHE A 46 -1.23 -1.14 -8.30
N GLU A 47 -0.19 -0.34 -8.48
CA GLU A 47 0.93 -0.61 -9.37
C GLU A 47 2.08 -1.21 -8.56
N CYS A 48 2.44 -2.46 -8.85
CA CYS A 48 3.51 -3.16 -8.15
C CYS A 48 4.89 -2.90 -8.77
N SER A 49 5.90 -2.74 -7.92
CA SER A 49 7.29 -2.63 -8.33
C SER A 49 7.70 -3.83 -9.19
N PRO A 50 8.43 -3.61 -10.30
CA PRO A 50 9.00 -4.72 -11.07
C PRO A 50 10.16 -5.40 -10.30
N TYR A 51 10.72 -4.73 -9.30
CA TYR A 51 11.80 -5.23 -8.46
C TYR A 51 11.27 -5.76 -7.13
N ILE A 52 11.91 -6.82 -6.64
CA ILE A 52 11.67 -7.40 -5.32
C ILE A 52 12.88 -7.04 -4.46
N ASN A 53 12.64 -6.43 -3.31
CA ASN A 53 13.71 -6.16 -2.35
C ASN A 53 13.96 -7.45 -1.57
N ARG A 54 15.08 -8.12 -1.82
CA ARG A 54 15.43 -9.39 -1.16
C ARG A 54 16.16 -9.14 0.16
N ASP A 55 16.07 -10.09 1.09
CA ASP A 55 16.84 -10.10 2.35
C ASP A 55 16.73 -8.82 3.21
N VAL A 56 15.57 -8.19 3.17
CA VAL A 56 15.28 -6.99 3.96
C VAL A 56 15.10 -7.37 5.41
N SER A 57 15.75 -6.62 6.31
CA SER A 57 15.64 -6.83 7.75
C SER A 57 14.43 -6.09 8.29
N VAL A 58 13.49 -6.82 8.88
CA VAL A 58 12.28 -6.26 9.49
C VAL A 58 12.28 -6.55 10.97
N SER A 59 12.04 -5.51 11.78
CA SER A 59 11.83 -5.68 13.21
C SER A 59 10.43 -6.23 13.45
N THR A 60 10.33 -7.29 14.24
CA THR A 60 9.08 -7.90 14.69
C THR A 60 9.09 -8.05 16.20
N PRO A 61 7.94 -8.32 16.85
CA PRO A 61 7.91 -8.60 18.28
C PRO A 61 8.82 -9.76 18.72
N GLN A 62 9.12 -10.69 17.80
CA GLN A 62 10.00 -11.84 18.03
C GLN A 62 11.48 -11.56 17.67
N GLY A 63 11.83 -10.33 17.29
CA GLY A 63 13.17 -9.92 16.88
C GLY A 63 13.27 -9.52 15.41
N THR A 64 14.49 -9.32 14.92
CA THR A 64 14.76 -8.97 13.53
C THR A 64 14.76 -10.22 12.65
N ARG A 65 14.01 -10.19 11.55
CA ARG A 65 13.94 -11.27 10.56
C ARG A 65 14.31 -10.79 9.17
N LYS A 66 14.77 -11.70 8.31
CA LYS A 66 14.94 -11.47 6.89
C LYS A 66 13.65 -11.79 6.14
N THR A 67 13.27 -10.93 5.20
CA THR A 67 12.07 -11.10 4.37
C THR A 67 12.37 -10.59 2.96
N ASP A 68 11.66 -11.13 1.99
CA ASP A 68 11.56 -10.48 0.69
C ASP A 68 10.38 -9.51 0.71
N MET A 69 10.51 -8.35 0.07
CA MET A 69 9.46 -7.35 0.00
C MET A 69 9.04 -7.07 -1.43
N LEU A 70 7.74 -7.14 -1.66
CA LEU A 70 7.08 -6.59 -2.84
C LEU A 70 6.31 -5.34 -2.44
N GLU A 71 6.71 -4.19 -2.99
CA GLU A 71 5.98 -2.94 -2.80
C GLU A 71 5.02 -2.70 -3.97
N CYS A 72 3.79 -2.33 -3.66
CA CYS A 72 2.82 -1.84 -4.63
C CYS A 72 2.26 -0.50 -4.18
N SER A 73 2.01 0.41 -5.11
CA SER A 73 1.59 1.77 -4.81
C SER A 73 0.38 2.21 -5.61
N LYS A 74 -0.44 3.06 -5.01
CA LYS A 74 -1.60 3.68 -5.65
C LYS A 74 -1.55 5.18 -5.40
N LYS A 75 -1.71 5.96 -6.46
CA LYS A 75 -1.78 7.42 -6.37
C LYS A 75 -3.22 7.86 -6.18
N SER A 76 -3.44 8.85 -5.34
CA SER A 76 -4.71 9.57 -5.26
C SER A 76 -4.90 10.47 -6.49
N LEU A 77 -6.16 10.78 -6.81
CA LEU A 77 -6.54 11.55 -8.01
C LEU A 77 -6.35 13.07 -7.86
N GLU A 78 -5.54 13.51 -6.90
CA GLU A 78 -5.22 14.92 -6.72
C GLU A 78 -4.35 15.41 -7.89
N LEU A 79 -4.72 16.55 -8.47
CA LEU A 79 -3.99 17.15 -9.59
C LEU A 79 -2.63 17.73 -9.16
N VAL A 80 -2.52 18.20 -7.91
CA VAL A 80 -1.33 18.84 -7.37
C VAL A 80 -0.85 18.04 -6.16
N CYS A 81 0.35 17.45 -6.28
CA CYS A 81 1.01 16.67 -5.22
C CYS A 81 0.18 15.52 -4.66
N PRO A 82 -0.09 14.48 -5.48
CA PRO A 82 -0.95 13.39 -5.06
C PRO A 82 -0.36 12.64 -3.87
N GLN A 83 -1.23 12.29 -2.93
CA GLN A 83 -0.94 11.29 -1.92
C GLN A 83 -0.61 9.98 -2.63
N ARG A 84 0.52 9.37 -2.27
CA ARG A 84 0.88 8.03 -2.72
C ARG A 84 0.78 7.06 -1.56
N ARG A 85 0.04 5.99 -1.78
CA ARG A 85 -0.28 4.96 -0.79
C ARG A 85 0.43 3.70 -1.18
N TYR A 86 1.01 3.00 -0.22
CA TYR A 86 1.79 1.81 -0.47
C TYR A 86 1.26 0.66 0.36
N VAL A 87 1.21 -0.51 -0.28
CA VAL A 87 1.06 -1.81 0.35
C VAL A 87 2.40 -2.52 0.20
N VAL A 88 2.91 -3.09 1.29
CA VAL A 88 4.19 -3.81 1.31
C VAL A 88 3.94 -5.26 1.73
N PHE A 89 4.05 -6.18 0.78
CA PHE A 89 3.96 -7.61 1.08
C PHE A 89 5.31 -8.08 1.61
N ASN A 90 5.32 -8.61 2.84
CA ASN A 90 6.50 -9.25 3.43
C ASN A 90 6.37 -10.75 3.20
N ILE A 91 7.25 -11.28 2.38
CA ILE A 91 7.29 -12.68 1.96
C ILE A 91 8.31 -13.43 2.81
N GLU A 92 7.90 -14.57 3.36
CA GLU A 92 8.78 -15.48 4.07
C GLU A 92 9.64 -16.25 3.03
N PRO A 93 10.97 -16.04 2.98
CA PRO A 93 11.79 -16.54 1.88
C PRO A 93 11.79 -18.07 1.76
N SER A 94 11.65 -18.78 2.88
CA SER A 94 11.63 -20.25 2.93
C SER A 94 10.41 -20.87 2.28
N THR A 95 9.28 -20.15 2.23
CA THR A 95 8.01 -20.65 1.68
C THR A 95 7.55 -19.91 0.43
N GLY A 96 8.07 -18.70 0.20
CA GLY A 96 7.58 -17.82 -0.87
C GLY A 96 6.18 -17.25 -0.62
N LEU A 97 5.64 -17.43 0.60
CA LEU A 97 4.31 -16.98 0.98
C LEU A 97 4.35 -15.64 1.71
N VAL A 98 3.33 -14.82 1.49
CA VAL A 98 3.12 -13.57 2.22
C VAL A 98 2.81 -13.90 3.68
N ARG A 99 3.66 -13.41 4.59
CA ARG A 99 3.49 -13.59 6.03
C ARG A 99 2.80 -12.41 6.69
N SER A 100 3.02 -11.21 6.18
CA SER A 100 2.39 -10.00 6.69
C SER A 100 2.32 -8.91 5.62
N VAL A 101 1.31 -8.07 5.73
CA VAL A 101 1.12 -6.93 4.83
C VAL A 101 1.31 -5.64 5.63
N GLY A 102 2.24 -4.80 5.17
CA GLY A 102 2.48 -3.48 5.73
C GLY A 102 1.82 -2.39 4.89
N LYS A 103 1.68 -1.20 5.47
CA LYS A 103 1.17 -0.01 4.79
C LYS A 103 2.02 1.22 5.10
N ARG A 104 2.12 2.14 4.13
CA ARG A 104 2.71 3.47 4.35
C ARG A 104 2.11 4.50 3.41
N PHE A 105 2.18 5.76 3.81
CA PHE A 105 1.82 6.90 2.96
C PHE A 105 3.04 7.75 2.66
N ASN A 106 3.04 8.34 1.48
CA ASN A 106 3.72 9.61 1.25
C ASN A 106 2.63 10.67 1.03
N GLN A 107 2.46 11.57 2.02
CA GLN A 107 1.42 12.61 2.02
C GLN A 107 1.64 13.65 0.92
N ASN A 108 2.89 13.92 0.57
CA ASN A 108 3.28 14.90 -0.43
C ASN A 108 4.26 14.24 -1.41
N SER A 109 3.74 13.49 -2.37
CA SER A 109 4.55 12.96 -3.49
C SER A 109 4.70 14.05 -4.56
N CYS A 110 5.21 15.22 -4.17
CA CYS A 110 5.68 16.29 -5.08
C CYS A 110 7.12 15.99 -5.50
N PHE A 111 7.51 16.41 -6.71
CA PHE A 111 8.91 16.37 -7.15
C PHE A 111 9.76 17.41 -6.40
#